data_AF-A0A3D3RGD4-F1
#
_entry.id   AF-A0A3D3RGD4-F1
#
_cell.length_a   1.000
_cell.length_b   1.000
_cell.length_c   1.000
_cell.angle_alpha   90.00
_cell.angle_beta   90.00
_cell.angle_gamma   90.00
#
_symmetry.space_group_name_H-M   'P 1'
#
loop_
_entity.id
_entity.type
_entity.pdbx_description
1 polymer ?
#
loop_
_entity_poly.entity_id
_entity_poly.type
_entity_poly.pdbx_seq_one_letter_code
_entity_poly.pdbx_strand_id
1 'polypeptide(L)'
;MIHEKIEIQREDSEYKATLYTYFLDNSNEMHPEKKRPVIVICPGGGYEMTSDREAEPIAMRFLAMGYHAVVLRYSVYPAVYPEALLQVGETVKYLREHANKYHID
;
A
#
# COMPACT_ATOMS: atom_id res chain seq x y z
N MET A 1 -3.99 -13.81 6.35
CA MET A 1 -3.79 -12.49 5.68
C MET A 1 -2.69 -11.80 6.43
N ILE A 2 -1.71 -11.26 5.74
CA ILE A 2 -0.65 -10.45 6.35
C ILE A 2 -1.11 -9.00 6.27
N HIS A 3 -1.42 -8.42 7.43
CA HIS A 3 -1.87 -7.05 7.58
C HIS A 3 -0.94 -6.31 8.53
N GLU A 4 -0.18 -5.36 8.00
CA GLU A 4 0.83 -4.60 8.71
C GLU A 4 0.62 -3.11 8.46
N LYS A 5 0.96 -2.30 9.45
CA LYS A 5 1.06 -0.84 9.34
C LYS A 5 2.53 -0.47 9.23
N ILE A 6 2.93 0.05 8.08
CA ILE A 6 4.31 0.40 7.76
C ILE A 6 4.40 1.92 7.60
N GLU A 7 5.41 2.54 8.18
CA GLU A 7 5.70 3.95 7.94
C GLU A 7 6.53 4.09 6.66
N ILE A 8 6.10 4.98 5.76
CA ILE A 8 6.84 5.37 4.57
C ILE A 8 7.35 6.78 4.83
N GLN A 9 8.66 6.90 5.03
CA GLN A 9 9.34 8.17 5.29
C GLN A 9 10.58 8.28 4.41
N ARG A 10 10.79 9.48 3.85
CA ARG A 10 12.00 9.83 3.10
C ARG A 10 13.02 10.48 4.04
N GLU A 11 14.30 10.26 3.80
CA GLU A 11 15.39 10.81 4.64
C GLU A 11 15.41 12.35 4.63
N ASP A 12 15.00 12.97 3.53
CA ASP A 12 14.98 14.42 3.29
C ASP A 12 13.62 15.08 3.61
N SER A 13 12.69 14.37 4.24
CA SER A 13 11.35 14.89 4.56
C SER A 13 10.93 14.61 6.01
N GLU A 14 10.33 15.61 6.64
CA GLU A 14 9.69 15.46 7.95
C GLU A 14 8.30 14.79 7.86
N TYR A 15 7.72 14.74 6.66
CA TYR A 15 6.41 14.16 6.43
C TYR A 15 6.47 12.65 6.32
N LYS A 16 5.52 11.99 6.98
CA LYS A 16 5.40 10.54 7.03
C LYS A 16 4.07 10.13 6.41
N ALA A 17 4.10 9.09 5.59
CA ALA A 17 2.91 8.38 5.15
C ALA A 17 2.76 7.06 5.89
N THR A 18 1.53 6.55 5.94
CA THR A 18 1.25 5.22 6.49
C THR A 18 0.77 4.30 5.38
N LEU A 19 1.43 3.15 5.23
CA LEU A 19 1.06 2.08 4.34
C LEU A 19 0.37 0.96 5.14
N TYR A 20 -0.87 0.64 4.78
CA TYR A 20 -1.59 -0.52 5.31
C TYR A 20 -1.54 -1.65 4.30
N THR A 21 -1.03 -2.81 4.70
CA THR A 21 -0.91 -3.97 3.81
C THR A 21 -2.11 -4.89 3.92
N TYR A 22 -2.51 -5.47 2.80
CA TYR A 22 -3.54 -6.50 2.73
C TYR A 22 -3.02 -7.59 1.81
N PHE A 23 -2.13 -8.43 2.32
CA PHE A 23 -1.56 -9.52 1.52
C PHE A 23 -2.30 -10.82 1.79
N LEU A 24 -2.78 -11.44 0.72
CA LEU A 24 -3.40 -12.75 0.79
C LEU A 24 -2.33 -13.78 1.12
N ASP A 25 -2.56 -14.51 2.21
CA ASP A 25 -1.60 -15.51 2.65
C ASP A 25 -1.64 -16.74 1.74
N ASN A 26 -0.52 -17.44 1.64
CA ASN A 26 -0.48 -18.72 0.97
C ASN A 26 -0.83 -19.83 1.95
N SER A 27 -1.41 -20.91 1.42
CA SER A 27 -1.68 -22.11 2.20
C SER A 27 -1.24 -23.34 1.41
N ASN A 28 -0.80 -24.36 2.14
CA ASN A 28 -0.44 -25.66 1.55
C ASN A 28 -1.64 -26.32 0.85
N GLU A 29 -2.86 -26.00 1.26
CA GLU A 29 -4.10 -26.57 0.69
C GLU A 29 -4.56 -25.88 -0.60
N MET A 30 -4.08 -24.66 -0.89
CA MET A 30 -4.48 -23.91 -2.08
C MET A 30 -3.32 -23.78 -3.07
N HIS A 31 -2.41 -22.85 -2.80
CA HIS A 31 -1.25 -22.58 -3.63
C HIS A 31 -0.11 -22.05 -2.75
N PRO A 32 0.82 -22.90 -2.27
CA PRO A 32 1.84 -22.51 -1.31
C PRO A 32 2.84 -21.48 -1.86
N GLU A 33 3.05 -21.46 -3.18
CA GLU A 33 4.04 -20.59 -3.83
C GLU A 33 3.43 -19.54 -4.77
N LYS A 34 2.12 -19.29 -4.69
CA LYS A 34 1.47 -18.33 -5.59
C LYS A 34 1.99 -16.92 -5.34
N LYS A 35 2.55 -16.32 -6.39
CA LYS A 35 2.78 -14.88 -6.48
C LYS A 35 1.53 -14.17 -6.98
N ARG A 36 1.31 -12.94 -6.52
CA ARG A 36 0.17 -12.11 -6.93
C ARG A 36 0.63 -10.69 -7.25
N PRO A 37 0.07 -10.05 -8.28
CA PRO A 37 0.24 -8.62 -8.48
C PRO A 37 -0.31 -7.83 -7.27
N VAL A 38 0.27 -6.67 -7.00
CA VAL A 38 -0.13 -5.77 -5.91
C VAL A 38 -0.69 -4.45 -6.44
N ILE A 39 -1.82 -4.02 -5.89
CA ILE A 39 -2.45 -2.73 -6.18
C ILE A 39 -2.10 -1.73 -5.08
N VAL A 40 -1.54 -0.57 -5.45
CA VAL A 40 -1.34 0.57 -4.55
C VAL A 40 -2.54 1.50 -4.66
N ILE A 41 -3.30 1.63 -3.58
CA ILE A 41 -4.48 2.50 -3.51
C ILE A 41 -4.08 3.80 -2.84
N CYS A 42 -4.32 4.91 -3.54
CA CYS A 42 -4.16 6.27 -3.03
C CYS A 42 -5.55 6.88 -2.86
N PRO A 43 -6.14 6.87 -1.65
CA PRO A 43 -7.47 7.42 -1.44
C PRO A 43 -7.47 8.92 -1.70
N GLY A 44 -8.54 9.45 -2.30
CA GLY A 44 -8.73 10.89 -2.47
C GLY A 44 -9.09 11.59 -1.15
N GLY A 45 -9.54 12.84 -1.25
CA GLY A 45 -9.80 13.70 -0.08
C GLY A 45 -9.26 15.13 -0.22
N GLY A 46 -9.05 15.59 -1.45
CA GLY A 46 -8.74 16.99 -1.75
C GLY A 46 -7.41 17.51 -1.21
N TYR A 47 -6.48 16.63 -0.85
CA TYR A 47 -5.23 16.98 -0.14
C TYR A 47 -5.46 17.64 1.24
N GLU A 48 -6.62 17.42 1.86
CA GLU A 48 -6.87 17.75 3.27
C GLU A 48 -6.95 16.48 4.14
N MET A 49 -7.30 15.35 3.52
CA MET A 49 -7.33 14.04 4.15
C MET A 49 -7.15 12.93 3.11
N THR A 50 -7.11 11.68 3.58
CA THR A 50 -7.26 10.49 2.75
C THR A 50 -8.54 9.78 3.19
N SER A 51 -9.50 9.61 2.28
CA SER A 51 -10.87 9.19 2.56
C SER A 51 -10.98 7.69 2.82
N ASP A 52 -11.59 7.29 3.94
CA ASP A 52 -11.82 5.88 4.26
C ASP A 52 -12.75 5.17 3.27
N ARG A 53 -13.65 5.93 2.63
CA ARG A 53 -14.58 5.42 1.61
C ARG A 53 -13.87 4.93 0.36
N GLU A 54 -12.64 5.39 0.13
CA GLU A 54 -11.82 5.10 -1.04
C GLU A 54 -10.59 4.25 -0.69
N ALA A 55 -10.53 3.73 0.54
CA ALA A 55 -9.40 3.00 1.09
C ALA A 55 -9.70 1.49 1.19
N GLU A 56 -9.93 0.99 2.40
CA GLU A 56 -10.15 -0.44 2.69
C GLU A 56 -11.29 -1.07 1.88
N PRO A 57 -12.45 -0.41 1.66
CA PRO A 57 -13.49 -0.96 0.80
C PRO A 57 -13.01 -1.28 -0.63
N ILE A 58 -12.10 -0.45 -1.17
CA ILE A 58 -11.51 -0.64 -2.48
C ILE A 58 -10.48 -1.78 -2.44
N ALA A 59 -9.65 -1.84 -1.38
CA ALA A 59 -8.71 -2.93 -1.17
C ALA A 59 -9.42 -4.29 -1.19
N MET A 60 -10.49 -4.44 -0.39
CA MET A 60 -11.26 -5.67 -0.31
C MET A 60 -11.79 -6.15 -1.67
N ARG A 61 -12.14 -5.23 -2.57
CA ARG A 61 -12.61 -5.58 -3.92
C ARG A 61 -11.50 -6.24 -4.75
N PHE A 62 -10.27 -5.72 -4.67
CA PHE A 62 -9.12 -6.29 -5.36
C PHE A 62 -8.63 -7.60 -4.74
N LEU A 63 -8.68 -7.72 -3.41
CA LEU A 63 -8.41 -8.98 -2.71
C LEU A 63 -9.33 -10.10 -3.18
N ALA A 64 -10.63 -9.80 -3.31
CA ALA A 64 -11.62 -10.75 -3.83
C ALA A 64 -11.35 -11.18 -5.29
N MET A 65 -10.61 -10.36 -6.06
CA MET A 65 -10.16 -10.70 -7.42
C MET A 65 -8.81 -11.45 -7.44
N GLY A 66 -8.20 -11.71 -6.28
CA GLY A 66 -6.94 -12.44 -6.16
C GLY A 66 -5.68 -11.59 -6.28
N TYR A 67 -5.79 -10.25 -6.14
CA TYR A 67 -4.66 -9.34 -6.05
C TYR A 67 -4.23 -9.18 -4.59
N HIS A 68 -2.98 -8.82 -4.38
CA HIS A 68 -2.58 -8.12 -3.17
C HIS A 68 -3.04 -6.67 -3.24
N ALA A 69 -3.28 -6.04 -2.10
CA ALA A 69 -3.61 -4.62 -2.05
C ALA A 69 -2.86 -3.94 -0.92
N VAL A 70 -2.52 -2.68 -1.12
CA VAL A 70 -2.04 -1.79 -0.06
C VAL A 70 -2.75 -0.45 -0.16
N VAL A 71 -2.98 0.19 0.99
CA VAL A 71 -3.53 1.54 1.06
C VAL A 71 -2.46 2.48 1.58
N LEU A 72 -2.05 3.44 0.74
CA LEU A 72 -1.13 4.50 1.14
C LEU A 72 -1.93 5.71 1.63
N ARG A 73 -1.89 5.94 2.95
CA ARG A 73 -2.31 7.20 3.56
C ARG A 73 -1.17 8.20 3.44
N TYR A 74 -1.07 8.79 2.24
CA TYR A 74 -0.03 9.75 1.88
C TYR A 74 -0.19 11.06 2.65
N SER A 75 0.89 11.83 2.75
CA SER A 75 0.88 13.15 3.38
C SER A 75 0.10 14.16 2.55
N VAL A 76 -0.76 14.88 3.25
CA VAL A 76 -1.63 15.94 2.74
C VAL A 76 -1.23 17.27 3.36
N TYR A 77 -1.95 18.37 3.10
CA TYR A 77 -1.65 19.68 3.68
C TYR A 77 -1.31 19.57 5.18
N PRO A 78 -0.20 20.14 5.67
CA PRO A 78 0.65 21.16 5.00
C PRO A 78 1.70 20.61 4.03
N ALA A 79 1.84 19.29 3.86
CA ALA A 79 2.69 18.73 2.82
C ALA A 79 2.11 19.09 1.44
N VAL A 80 2.97 19.59 0.55
CA VAL A 80 2.61 19.96 -0.82
C VAL A 80 3.46 19.15 -1.81
N TYR A 81 3.17 19.29 -3.10
CA TYR A 81 3.99 18.71 -4.16
C TYR A 81 5.48 19.06 -3.95
N PRO A 82 6.42 18.09 -4.05
CA PRO A 82 6.25 16.73 -4.58
C PRO A 82 6.05 15.61 -3.53
N GLU A 83 5.75 15.91 -2.27
CA GLU A 83 5.82 14.92 -1.16
C GLU A 83 5.00 13.64 -1.42
N ALA A 84 3.68 13.78 -1.67
CA ALA A 84 2.82 12.62 -1.91
C ALA A 84 3.26 11.77 -3.12
N LEU A 85 3.79 12.41 -4.18
CA LEU A 85 4.31 11.71 -5.36
C LEU A 85 5.51 10.84 -4.98
N LEU A 86 6.43 11.39 -4.18
CA LEU A 86 7.64 10.69 -3.77
C LEU A 86 7.32 9.57 -2.78
N GLN A 87 6.32 9.73 -1.92
CA GLN A 87 5.84 8.67 -1.03
C GLN A 87 5.20 7.49 -1.78
N VAL A 88 4.51 7.75 -2.90
CA VAL A 88 4.06 6.68 -3.81
C VAL A 88 5.28 5.96 -4.40
N GLY A 89 6.31 6.70 -4.81
CA GLY A 89 7.57 6.14 -5.29
C GLY A 89 8.26 5.24 -4.25
N GLU A 90 8.41 5.70 -3.01
CA GLU A 90 8.98 4.89 -1.91
C GLU A 90 8.11 3.67 -1.59
N THR A 91 6.79 3.79 -1.70
CA THR A 91 5.89 2.64 -1.54
C THR A 91 6.16 1.57 -2.59
N VAL A 92 6.30 1.95 -3.87
CA VAL A 92 6.62 1.01 -4.96
C VAL A 92 8.01 0.38 -4.75
N LYS A 93 9.00 1.17 -4.34
CA LYS A 93 10.34 0.68 -3.99
C LYS A 93 10.28 -0.35 -2.86
N TYR A 94 9.61 -0.01 -1.75
CA TYR A 94 9.43 -0.90 -0.60
C TYR A 94 8.80 -2.24 -1.01
N LEU A 95 7.72 -2.21 -1.80
CA LEU A 95 7.03 -3.41 -2.26
C LEU A 95 7.92 -4.31 -3.13
N ARG A 96 8.74 -3.70 -4.01
CA ARG A 96 9.71 -4.44 -4.84
C ARG A 96 10.82 -5.08 -4.02
N GLU A 97 11.38 -4.33 -3.07
CA GLU A 97 12.44 -4.83 -2.16
C GLU A 97 11.95 -6.00 -1.31
N HIS A 98 10.66 -6.01 -0.95
CA HIS A 98 10.04 -7.05 -0.13
C HIS A 98 9.20 -8.06 -0.94
N ALA A 99 9.31 -8.08 -2.26
CA ALA A 99 8.44 -8.89 -3.12
C ALA A 99 8.52 -10.38 -2.79
N ASN A 100 9.71 -10.90 -2.48
CA ASN A 100 9.89 -12.29 -2.08
C ASN A 100 9.23 -12.60 -0.73
N LYS A 101 9.31 -11.69 0.25
CA LYS A 101 8.70 -11.85 1.57
C LYS A 101 7.18 -11.96 1.49
N TYR A 102 6.56 -11.19 0.60
CA TYR A 102 5.10 -11.08 0.51
C TYR A 102 4.50 -11.83 -0.69
N HIS A 103 5.30 -12.61 -1.42
CA HIS A 103 4.88 -13.31 -2.64
C HIS A 103 4.22 -12.36 -3.66
N ILE A 104 4.87 -11.23 -3.94
CA ILE A 104 4.47 -10.28 -4.98
C ILE A 104 5.11 -10.70 -6.30
N ASP A 105 4.36 -10.55 -7.39
CA ASP A 105 4.83 -10.71 -8.78
C ASP A 105 5.57 -9.46 -9.27
#